data_AF-A0A812VK27-F1
#
_entry.id   AF-A0A812VK27-F1
#
_cell.length_a   1.000
_cell.length_b   1.000
_cell.length_c   1.000
_cell.angle_alpha   90.00
_cell.angle_beta   90.00
_cell.angle_gamma   90.00
#
_symmetry.space_group_name_H-M   'P 1'
#
loop_
_entity.id
_entity.type
_entity.pdbx_description
1 polymer ?
#
loop_
_entity_poly.entity_id
_entity_poly.type
_entity_poly.pdbx_seq_one_letter_code
_entity_poly.pdbx_strand_id
1 'polypeptide(L)'
;MPVCQMSNKKRFKGCKSAFILVHTLAMLSRQRIPKHRVTLFVANESERKSYREALAGSEWENVRIELSVKGNKESRNFIMRFFPAGTYVVSIDDDVERISWKIREGMTPCTLRTLPPGSLEKIIYDAYRQMKQHKAYLWGVSTSQNARHMKVYGLSKRNGLVNGYLNGYISRPKCKGLFRTLTDATEDSEFAVRHYAKDGVVLRYRMYAGITSPYLNRGGLQKKFEASGERITAEQRSEARKKEERWGAMELHKMFPQLIGPPKRRRDKKTMEVNFYSHGYPPGEGGKRKRFAPRLMDADQIRYRLENPKLWGCHAYKLYEGYKRSKTLREAVRLGARPIDLAHDYNWGFLTVLAQVIGWA
;
A
#
# COMPACT_ATOMS: atom_id res chain seq x y z
N MET A 1 -27.30 -3.30 4.48
CA MET A 1 -27.75 -3.14 5.89
C MET A 1 -27.84 -1.68 6.30
N PRO A 2 -28.79 -1.30 7.18
CA PRO A 2 -28.90 0.03 7.79
C PRO A 2 -27.67 0.43 8.62
N VAL A 3 -27.30 1.72 8.59
CA VAL A 3 -26.13 2.23 9.33
C VAL A 3 -26.28 2.07 10.85
N CYS A 4 -27.49 2.21 11.39
CA CYS A 4 -27.75 2.06 12.82
C CYS A 4 -27.49 0.63 13.35
N GLN A 5 -27.52 -0.37 12.47
CA GLN A 5 -27.21 -1.77 12.81
C GLN A 5 -25.73 -2.09 12.63
N MET A 6 -25.02 -1.27 11.84
CA MET A 6 -23.62 -1.47 11.47
C MET A 6 -22.65 -0.66 12.32
N SER A 7 -23.03 0.54 12.79
CA SER A 7 -22.14 1.45 13.52
C SER A 7 -22.72 1.84 14.88
N ASN A 8 -21.87 1.82 15.91
CA ASN A 8 -22.21 2.26 17.26
C ASN A 8 -22.09 3.79 17.50
N LYS A 9 -21.82 4.59 16.46
CA LYS A 9 -21.69 6.05 16.61
C LYS A 9 -23.04 6.70 16.94
N LYS A 10 -23.07 7.53 17.98
CA LYS A 10 -24.28 8.24 18.46
C LYS A 10 -25.06 8.93 17.32
N ARG A 11 -24.36 9.61 16.41
CA ARG A 11 -24.99 10.33 15.27
C ARG A 11 -25.75 9.45 14.27
N PHE A 12 -25.51 8.14 14.28
CA PHE A 12 -26.18 7.18 13.41
C PHE A 12 -27.26 6.37 14.15
N LYS A 13 -27.51 6.67 15.43
CA LYS A 13 -28.59 6.05 16.20
C LYS A 13 -29.93 6.35 15.52
N GLY A 14 -30.70 5.31 15.21
CA GLY A 14 -32.00 5.43 14.54
C GLY A 14 -31.93 5.68 13.02
N CYS A 15 -30.75 5.95 12.44
CA CYS A 15 -30.63 6.18 11.00
C CYS A 15 -30.75 4.86 10.21
N LYS A 16 -31.84 4.73 9.45
CA LYS A 16 -32.16 3.53 8.66
C LYS A 16 -31.49 3.49 7.28
N SER A 17 -30.85 4.57 6.84
CA SER A 17 -30.15 4.63 5.56
C SER A 17 -29.08 3.55 5.44
N ALA A 18 -28.87 3.04 4.23
CA ALA A 18 -27.85 2.03 3.97
C ALA A 18 -26.45 2.52 4.39
N PHE A 19 -25.67 1.63 5.02
CA PHE A 19 -24.35 1.96 5.57
C PHE A 19 -23.42 2.63 4.56
N ILE A 20 -23.30 2.06 3.35
CA ILE A 20 -22.42 2.60 2.32
C ILE A 20 -22.89 3.97 1.78
N LEU A 21 -24.22 4.20 1.73
CA LEU A 21 -24.81 5.46 1.27
C LEU A 21 -24.53 6.64 2.20
N VAL A 22 -24.21 6.39 3.47
CA VAL A 22 -23.84 7.46 4.43
C VAL A 22 -22.33 7.52 4.72
N HIS A 23 -21.55 6.59 4.15
CA HIS A 23 -20.09 6.53 4.25
C HIS A 23 -19.47 6.83 2.88
N THR A 24 -19.01 5.78 2.18
CA THR A 24 -18.15 5.91 1.01
C THR A 24 -18.88 6.51 -0.18
N LEU A 25 -20.11 6.10 -0.48
CA LEU A 25 -20.85 6.66 -1.61
C LEU A 25 -21.24 8.13 -1.35
N ALA A 26 -21.63 8.49 -0.12
CA ALA A 26 -21.81 9.90 0.25
C ALA A 26 -20.51 10.71 0.15
N MET A 27 -19.36 10.13 0.51
CA MET A 27 -18.06 10.75 0.33
C MET A 27 -17.76 11.00 -1.16
N LEU A 28 -17.98 10.00 -2.01
CA LEU A 28 -17.78 10.11 -3.46
C LEU A 28 -18.74 11.13 -4.11
N SER A 29 -20.00 11.18 -3.71
CA SER A 29 -20.97 12.19 -4.17
C SER A 29 -20.51 13.61 -3.81
N ARG A 30 -20.12 13.85 -2.55
CA ARG A 30 -19.57 15.15 -2.11
C ARG A 30 -18.29 15.52 -2.86
N GLN A 31 -17.48 14.51 -3.21
CA GLN A 31 -16.27 14.69 -4.01
C GLN A 31 -16.53 14.76 -5.52
N ARG A 32 -17.80 14.70 -5.96
CA ARG A 32 -18.23 14.81 -7.36
C ARG A 32 -17.56 13.78 -8.28
N ILE A 33 -17.27 12.58 -7.75
CA ILE A 33 -16.70 11.50 -8.55
C ILE A 33 -17.76 10.98 -9.54
N PRO A 34 -17.44 10.86 -10.85
CA PRO A 34 -18.39 10.33 -11.83
C PRO A 34 -18.77 8.88 -11.53
N LYS A 35 -20.08 8.60 -11.45
CA LYS A 35 -20.61 7.29 -11.06
C LYS A 35 -20.17 6.16 -12.00
N HIS A 36 -20.07 6.45 -13.30
CA HIS A 36 -19.62 5.48 -14.31
C HIS A 36 -18.16 5.04 -14.14
N ARG A 37 -17.35 5.77 -13.34
CA ARG A 37 -15.97 5.38 -12.99
C ARG A 37 -15.89 4.55 -11.71
N VAL A 38 -17.01 4.29 -11.06
CA VAL A 38 -17.08 3.52 -9.80
C VAL A 38 -17.59 2.12 -10.09
N THR A 39 -16.90 1.12 -9.54
CA THR A 39 -17.31 -0.28 -9.56
C THR A 39 -17.26 -0.80 -8.13
N LEU A 40 -18.38 -1.36 -7.66
CA LEU A 40 -18.46 -2.02 -6.36
C LEU A 40 -18.14 -3.51 -6.55
N PHE A 41 -17.21 -4.04 -5.76
CA PHE A 41 -16.90 -5.48 -5.75
C PHE A 41 -17.48 -6.12 -4.49
N VAL A 42 -18.26 -7.18 -4.67
CA VAL A 42 -18.94 -7.90 -3.58
C VAL A 42 -18.60 -9.39 -3.63
N ALA A 43 -18.59 -10.09 -2.49
CA ALA A 43 -18.01 -11.42 -2.42
C ALA A 43 -18.87 -12.55 -3.02
N ASN A 44 -20.18 -12.33 -3.18
CA ASN A 44 -21.13 -13.32 -3.68
C ASN A 44 -22.46 -12.66 -4.11
N GLU A 45 -23.33 -13.46 -4.73
CA GLU A 45 -24.62 -13.00 -5.27
C GLU A 45 -25.59 -12.50 -4.18
N SER A 46 -25.54 -13.07 -2.97
CA SER A 46 -26.35 -12.60 -1.85
C SER A 46 -25.97 -11.18 -1.43
N GLU A 47 -24.67 -10.89 -1.35
CA GLU A 47 -24.20 -9.51 -1.12
C GLU A 47 -24.58 -8.58 -2.27
N ARG A 48 -24.46 -9.03 -3.53
CA ARG A 48 -24.89 -8.24 -4.69
C ARG A 48 -26.36 -7.85 -4.60
N LYS A 49 -27.24 -8.80 -4.30
CA LYS A 49 -28.67 -8.54 -4.09
C LYS A 49 -28.89 -7.54 -2.96
N SER A 50 -28.25 -7.75 -1.81
CA SER A 50 -28.36 -6.83 -0.68
C SER A 50 -27.90 -5.40 -1.00
N TYR A 51 -26.82 -5.26 -1.78
CA TYR A 51 -26.34 -3.97 -2.25
C TYR A 51 -27.32 -3.34 -3.25
N ARG A 52 -27.88 -4.10 -4.20
CA ARG A 52 -28.88 -3.58 -5.15
C ARG A 52 -30.12 -3.05 -4.44
N GLU A 53 -30.66 -3.81 -3.51
CA GLU A 53 -31.79 -3.38 -2.67
C GLU A 53 -31.46 -2.12 -1.86
N ALA A 54 -30.25 -2.06 -1.29
CA ALA A 54 -29.81 -0.91 -0.49
C ALA A 54 -29.58 0.37 -1.31
N LEU A 55 -29.36 0.25 -2.62
CA LEU A 55 -29.08 1.38 -3.52
C LEU A 55 -30.32 1.82 -4.32
N ALA A 56 -31.41 1.04 -4.30
CA ALA A 56 -32.65 1.38 -4.99
C ALA A 56 -33.17 2.77 -4.58
N GLY A 57 -33.53 3.60 -5.55
CA GLY A 57 -34.01 4.97 -5.34
C GLY A 57 -32.93 5.98 -4.94
N SER A 58 -31.65 5.59 -4.91
CA SER A 58 -30.53 6.50 -4.67
C SER A 58 -29.84 6.94 -5.97
N GLU A 59 -29.05 8.01 -5.93
CA GLU A 59 -28.22 8.44 -7.08
C GLU A 59 -27.16 7.39 -7.52
N TRP A 60 -27.01 6.30 -6.76
CA TRP A 60 -26.07 5.21 -6.99
C TRP A 60 -26.76 3.92 -7.44
N GLU A 61 -28.08 3.92 -7.68
CA GLU A 61 -28.87 2.73 -8.06
C GLU A 61 -28.25 1.97 -9.25
N ASN A 62 -27.80 2.71 -10.26
CA ASN A 62 -27.23 2.17 -11.50
C ASN A 62 -25.71 1.97 -11.46
N VAL A 63 -25.08 2.04 -10.27
CA VAL A 63 -23.64 1.79 -10.16
C VAL A 63 -23.30 0.36 -10.62
N ARG A 64 -22.13 0.19 -11.23
CA ARG A 64 -21.62 -1.13 -11.61
C ARG A 64 -21.31 -1.93 -10.35
N ILE A 65 -21.82 -3.16 -10.27
CA ILE A 65 -21.52 -4.10 -9.18
C ILE A 65 -21.02 -5.39 -9.82
N GLU A 66 -19.83 -5.82 -9.40
CA GLU A 66 -19.14 -7.01 -9.88
C GLU A 66 -18.94 -8.02 -8.75
N LEU A 67 -19.05 -9.30 -9.08
CA LEU A 67 -18.72 -10.36 -8.14
C LEU A 67 -17.20 -10.52 -8.06
N SER A 68 -16.67 -10.53 -6.84
CA SER A 68 -15.30 -10.94 -6.54
C SER A 68 -15.32 -12.28 -5.80
N VAL A 69 -14.45 -12.45 -4.81
CA VAL A 69 -14.28 -13.66 -4.02
C VAL A 69 -14.24 -13.30 -2.54
N LYS A 70 -14.66 -14.23 -1.68
CA LYS A 70 -14.69 -14.03 -0.22
C LYS A 70 -13.26 -13.90 0.33
N GLY A 71 -13.08 -12.95 1.25
CA GLY A 71 -11.80 -12.65 1.90
C GLY A 71 -11.11 -11.43 1.29
N ASN A 72 -10.51 -10.58 2.14
CA ASN A 72 -9.92 -9.31 1.69
C ASN A 72 -8.74 -9.54 0.74
N LYS A 73 -7.86 -10.49 1.10
CA LYS A 73 -6.68 -10.87 0.31
C LYS A 73 -7.07 -11.34 -1.09
N GLU A 74 -7.99 -12.31 -1.15
CA GLU A 74 -8.41 -12.91 -2.41
C GLU A 74 -9.22 -11.93 -3.25
N SER A 75 -10.12 -11.15 -2.65
CA SER A 75 -10.88 -10.10 -3.35
C SER A 75 -9.95 -9.07 -3.99
N ARG A 76 -8.91 -8.60 -3.27
CA ARG A 76 -7.94 -7.64 -3.82
C ARG A 76 -7.04 -8.23 -4.90
N ASN A 77 -6.68 -9.50 -4.78
CA ASN A 77 -5.98 -10.23 -5.84
C ASN A 77 -6.86 -10.39 -7.09
N PHE A 78 -8.15 -10.66 -6.92
CA PHE A 78 -9.14 -10.72 -8.00
C PHE A 78 -9.25 -9.37 -8.70
N ILE A 79 -9.43 -8.26 -7.96
CA ILE A 79 -9.55 -6.91 -8.52
C ILE A 79 -8.29 -6.54 -9.33
N MET A 80 -7.09 -6.91 -8.85
CA MET A 80 -5.85 -6.67 -9.58
C MET A 80 -5.78 -7.47 -10.91
N ARG A 81 -6.48 -8.61 -11.02
CA ARG A 81 -6.61 -9.37 -12.28
C ARG A 81 -7.71 -8.83 -13.18
N PHE A 82 -8.79 -8.34 -12.58
CA PHE A 82 -9.96 -7.84 -13.26
C PHE A 82 -9.63 -6.66 -14.18
N PHE A 83 -8.86 -5.69 -13.69
CA PHE A 83 -8.48 -4.53 -14.49
C PHE A 83 -7.31 -4.85 -15.44
N PRO A 84 -7.37 -4.47 -16.72
CA PRO A 84 -6.28 -4.63 -17.67
C PRO A 84 -4.96 -4.06 -17.16
N ALA A 85 -3.85 -4.63 -17.62
CA ALA A 85 -2.53 -4.16 -17.27
C ALA A 85 -2.35 -2.67 -17.64
N GLY A 86 -1.81 -1.88 -16.73
CA GLY A 86 -1.62 -0.44 -16.90
C GLY A 86 -2.79 0.44 -16.45
N THR A 87 -3.95 -0.16 -16.14
CA THR A 87 -5.11 0.60 -15.61
C THR A 87 -4.76 1.28 -14.29
N TYR A 88 -5.06 2.56 -14.15
CA TYR A 88 -4.95 3.28 -12.88
C TYR A 88 -6.19 3.06 -12.03
N VAL A 89 -6.03 2.41 -10.88
CA VAL A 89 -7.12 2.04 -9.98
C VAL A 89 -6.96 2.81 -8.67
N VAL A 90 -8.05 3.40 -8.18
CA VAL A 90 -8.16 3.95 -6.83
C VAL A 90 -9.06 3.02 -6.04
N SER A 91 -8.49 2.37 -5.01
CA SER A 91 -9.18 1.41 -4.16
C SER A 91 -9.63 2.09 -2.87
N ILE A 92 -10.92 1.97 -2.54
CA ILE A 92 -11.53 2.56 -1.35
C ILE A 92 -12.41 1.50 -0.69
N ASP A 93 -12.25 1.28 0.61
CA ASP A 93 -13.14 0.40 1.37
C ASP A 93 -14.54 1.06 1.52
N ASP A 94 -15.58 0.28 1.78
CA ASP A 94 -16.97 0.74 1.84
C ASP A 94 -17.30 1.62 3.07
N ASP A 95 -16.40 1.69 4.06
CA ASP A 95 -16.60 2.41 5.32
C ASP A 95 -15.82 3.74 5.48
N VAL A 96 -15.26 4.28 4.39
CA VAL A 96 -14.58 5.57 4.39
C VAL A 96 -15.58 6.73 4.41
N GLU A 97 -15.65 7.45 5.53
CA GLU A 97 -16.63 8.53 5.73
C GLU A 97 -16.26 9.84 5.03
N ARG A 98 -14.97 10.16 5.02
CA ARG A 98 -14.38 11.38 4.49
C ARG A 98 -12.87 11.25 4.44
N ILE A 99 -12.22 12.19 3.75
CA ILE A 99 -10.77 12.37 3.81
C ILE A 99 -10.52 13.59 4.70
N SER A 100 -9.66 13.46 5.70
CA SER A 100 -9.15 14.60 6.46
C SER A 100 -7.87 15.13 5.83
N TRP A 101 -7.67 16.44 5.94
CA TRP A 101 -6.50 17.16 5.49
C TRP A 101 -5.93 17.98 6.65
N LYS A 102 -4.63 17.80 6.95
CA LYS A 102 -3.91 18.63 7.91
C LYS A 102 -3.52 19.96 7.26
N ILE A 103 -4.20 21.02 7.66
CA ILE A 103 -4.08 22.36 7.04
C ILE A 103 -3.03 23.25 7.69
N ARG A 104 -2.63 22.96 8.92
CA ARG A 104 -1.61 23.71 9.67
C ARG A 104 -0.88 22.82 10.67
N GLU A 105 0.28 23.26 11.13
CA GLU A 105 1.04 22.53 12.14
C GLU A 105 0.32 22.53 13.50
N GLY A 106 0.72 21.59 14.35
CA GLY A 106 0.09 21.34 15.65
C GLY A 106 -0.40 19.91 15.80
N MET A 107 -0.89 19.59 17.01
CA MET A 107 -1.27 18.22 17.40
C MET A 107 -2.77 18.06 17.69
N THR A 108 -3.53 19.14 17.68
CA THR A 108 -4.94 19.15 18.08
C THR A 108 -5.87 18.91 16.87
N PRO A 109 -7.11 18.43 17.08
CA PRO A 109 -8.06 18.19 16.00
C PRO A 109 -8.42 19.44 15.16
N CYS A 110 -8.32 20.65 15.72
CA CYS A 110 -8.58 21.91 14.99
C CYS A 110 -7.53 22.24 13.90
N THR A 111 -6.50 21.41 13.76
CA THR A 111 -5.52 21.45 12.66
C THR A 111 -5.97 20.62 11.45
N LEU A 112 -7.02 19.81 11.59
CA LEU A 112 -7.59 18.98 10.54
C LEU A 112 -8.87 19.61 9.99
N ARG A 113 -9.03 19.56 8.67
CA ARG A 113 -10.30 19.85 8.00
C ARG A 113 -10.73 18.66 7.16
N THR A 114 -12.03 18.55 6.91
CA THR A 114 -12.52 17.67 5.86
C THR A 114 -12.02 18.19 4.51
N LEU A 115 -11.58 17.28 3.64
CA LEU A 115 -11.18 17.60 2.28
C LEU A 115 -12.34 18.32 1.57
N PRO A 116 -12.12 19.51 0.96
CA PRO A 116 -13.19 20.25 0.31
C PRO A 116 -13.87 19.42 -0.80
N PRO A 117 -15.15 19.68 -1.11
CA PRO A 117 -15.84 19.05 -2.24
C PRO A 117 -15.04 19.17 -3.55
N GLY A 118 -15.08 18.13 -4.38
CA GLY A 118 -14.38 18.07 -5.67
C GLY A 118 -12.84 17.98 -5.60
N SER A 119 -12.23 17.95 -4.42
CA SER A 119 -10.76 17.99 -4.29
C SER A 119 -10.09 16.63 -4.35
N LEU A 120 -10.84 15.53 -4.18
CA LEU A 120 -10.30 14.17 -4.32
C LEU A 120 -9.76 13.91 -5.72
N GLU A 121 -10.44 14.41 -6.76
CA GLU A 121 -9.96 14.28 -8.14
C GLU A 121 -8.56 14.88 -8.33
N LYS A 122 -8.29 16.02 -7.70
CA LYS A 122 -6.96 16.67 -7.73
C LYS A 122 -5.89 15.78 -7.11
N ILE A 123 -6.20 15.11 -6.00
CA ILE A 123 -5.29 14.14 -5.36
C ILE A 123 -5.06 12.94 -6.29
N ILE A 124 -6.11 12.42 -6.94
CA ILE A 124 -6.02 11.28 -7.84
C ILE A 124 -5.08 11.58 -9.03
N TYR A 125 -5.23 12.75 -9.67
CA TYR A 125 -4.38 13.14 -10.79
C TYR A 125 -2.97 13.51 -10.36
N ASP A 126 -2.80 14.21 -9.23
CA ASP A 126 -1.47 14.48 -8.68
C ASP A 126 -0.75 13.16 -8.37
N ALA A 127 -1.41 12.20 -7.73
CA ALA A 127 -0.83 10.91 -7.42
C ALA A 127 -0.42 10.14 -8.68
N TYR A 128 -1.20 10.19 -9.75
CA TYR A 128 -0.82 9.61 -11.04
C TYR A 128 0.44 10.25 -11.62
N ARG A 129 0.51 11.58 -11.61
CA ARG A 129 1.69 12.34 -12.04
C ARG A 129 2.92 11.99 -11.21
N GLN A 130 2.79 11.97 -9.88
CA GLN A 130 3.89 11.63 -8.97
C GLN A 130 4.35 10.18 -9.16
N MET A 131 3.43 9.25 -9.42
CA MET A 131 3.76 7.85 -9.75
C MET A 131 4.61 7.77 -11.02
N LYS A 132 4.23 8.48 -12.09
CA LYS A 132 5.02 8.53 -13.33
C LYS A 132 6.40 9.15 -13.10
N GLN A 133 6.46 10.30 -12.43
CA GLN A 133 7.72 11.02 -12.16
C GLN A 133 8.71 10.17 -11.35
N HIS A 134 8.21 9.42 -10.36
CA HIS A 134 9.05 8.62 -9.48
C HIS A 134 9.17 7.15 -9.86
N LYS A 135 8.59 6.74 -11.01
CA LYS A 135 8.50 5.33 -11.42
C LYS A 135 7.88 4.45 -10.33
N ALA A 136 6.94 5.00 -9.57
CA ALA A 136 6.18 4.29 -8.55
C ALA A 136 4.87 3.76 -9.13
N TYR A 137 4.33 2.69 -8.54
CA TYR A 137 3.11 2.03 -9.01
C TYR A 137 2.07 1.86 -7.91
N LEU A 138 2.32 2.43 -6.73
CA LEU A 138 1.45 2.40 -5.56
C LEU A 138 1.58 3.70 -4.79
N TRP A 139 0.44 4.26 -4.40
CA TRP A 139 0.35 5.38 -3.49
C TRP A 139 -0.73 5.19 -2.43
N GLY A 140 -0.59 5.90 -1.31
CA GLY A 140 -1.64 5.97 -0.30
C GLY A 140 -1.62 7.25 0.50
N VAL A 141 -2.53 7.32 1.47
CA VAL A 141 -2.65 8.40 2.45
C VAL A 141 -2.01 8.01 3.79
N SER A 142 -1.94 8.95 4.74
CA SER A 142 -1.41 8.72 6.08
C SER A 142 -2.08 7.53 6.76
N THR A 143 -1.30 6.63 7.34
CA THR A 143 -1.77 5.49 8.14
C THR A 143 -2.40 5.89 9.46
N SER A 144 -2.18 7.13 9.90
CA SER A 144 -2.79 7.66 11.11
C SER A 144 -3.79 8.76 10.78
N GLN A 145 -4.96 8.66 11.41
CA GLN A 145 -5.98 9.72 11.44
C GLN A 145 -5.66 10.79 12.52
N ASN A 146 -4.63 10.59 13.33
CA ASN A 146 -4.25 11.50 14.41
C ASN A 146 -3.37 12.64 13.87
N ALA A 147 -3.81 13.89 14.10
CA ALA A 147 -3.11 15.11 13.70
C ALA A 147 -1.64 15.15 14.13
N ARG A 148 -1.31 14.57 15.30
CA ARG A 148 0.07 14.48 15.82
C ARG A 148 1.01 13.71 14.88
N HIS A 149 0.51 12.74 14.15
CA HIS A 149 1.30 11.89 13.26
C HIS A 149 1.27 12.34 11.79
N MET A 150 0.30 13.17 11.43
CA MET A 150 0.17 13.78 10.09
C MET A 150 1.11 14.99 9.94
N LYS A 151 1.47 15.32 8.70
CA LYS A 151 2.23 16.52 8.33
C LYS A 151 1.38 17.47 7.50
N VAL A 152 1.71 18.76 7.46
CA VAL A 152 0.96 19.71 6.62
C VAL A 152 1.23 19.54 5.12
N TYR A 153 2.41 19.04 4.76
CA TYR A 153 2.80 18.74 3.39
C TYR A 153 3.74 17.53 3.32
N GLY A 154 4.05 17.12 2.10
CA GLY A 154 5.10 16.14 1.82
C GLY A 154 4.60 14.79 1.34
N LEU A 155 5.37 14.22 0.42
CA LEU A 155 5.17 12.91 -0.17
C LEU A 155 6.32 12.00 0.24
N SER A 156 6.04 11.01 1.07
CA SER A 156 7.03 10.00 1.41
C SER A 156 7.26 9.07 0.22
N LYS A 157 8.52 8.74 -0.04
CA LYS A 157 8.97 7.76 -1.05
C LYS A 157 9.55 6.48 -0.42
N ARG A 158 9.42 6.39 0.90
CA ARG A 158 10.10 5.42 1.76
C ARG A 158 9.32 4.12 1.83
N ASN A 159 9.99 3.04 2.20
CA ASN A 159 9.31 1.81 2.55
C ASN A 159 8.35 2.05 3.72
N GLY A 160 7.24 1.32 3.77
CA GLY A 160 6.21 1.50 4.79
C GLY A 160 4.82 1.15 4.31
N LEU A 161 3.93 0.95 5.27
CA LEU A 161 2.54 0.60 5.05
C LEU A 161 1.80 1.61 4.15
N VAL A 162 1.12 1.09 3.13
CA VAL A 162 0.07 1.77 2.37
C VAL A 162 -1.24 1.12 2.77
N ASN A 163 -2.12 1.84 3.47
CA ASN A 163 -3.32 1.21 4.06
C ASN A 163 -4.27 0.70 2.99
N GLY A 164 -4.99 -0.35 3.35
CA GLY A 164 -6.03 -0.89 2.50
C GLY A 164 -7.20 0.05 2.23
N TYR A 165 -7.62 0.87 3.19
CA TYR A 165 -8.90 1.59 3.10
C TYR A 165 -8.96 2.69 2.03
N LEU A 166 -7.82 3.26 1.64
CA LEU A 166 -7.72 4.28 0.59
C LEU A 166 -6.30 4.29 0.03
N ASN A 167 -6.15 3.77 -1.18
CA ASN A 167 -4.90 3.77 -1.92
C ASN A 167 -5.18 3.87 -3.43
N GLY A 168 -4.15 4.09 -4.22
CA GLY A 168 -4.24 3.92 -5.66
C GLY A 168 -2.99 3.26 -6.23
N TYR A 169 -3.17 2.52 -7.31
CA TYR A 169 -2.11 1.70 -7.90
C TYR A 169 -2.32 1.56 -9.41
N ILE A 170 -1.24 1.22 -10.10
CA ILE A 170 -1.31 0.80 -11.50
C ILE A 170 -1.44 -0.72 -11.53
N SER A 171 -2.50 -1.22 -12.16
CA SER A 171 -2.77 -2.66 -12.27
C SER A 171 -1.66 -3.37 -13.04
N ARG A 172 -1.07 -4.40 -12.43
CA ARG A 172 0.03 -5.21 -13.01
C ARG A 172 -0.27 -6.71 -12.88
N PRO A 173 -1.35 -7.22 -13.49
CA PRO A 173 -1.81 -8.61 -13.31
C PRO A 173 -0.78 -9.65 -13.76
N LYS A 174 0.10 -9.30 -14.71
CA LYS A 174 1.18 -10.18 -15.18
C LYS A 174 2.34 -10.30 -14.18
N CYS A 175 2.42 -9.45 -13.15
CA CYS A 175 3.47 -9.47 -12.14
C CYS A 175 3.08 -10.33 -10.93
N LYS A 176 3.23 -11.66 -11.05
CA LYS A 176 2.86 -12.63 -9.99
C LYS A 176 3.44 -12.29 -8.61
N GLY A 177 4.65 -11.73 -8.55
CA GLY A 177 5.30 -11.33 -7.29
C GLY A 177 4.63 -10.19 -6.52
N LEU A 178 3.62 -9.51 -7.09
CA LEU A 178 2.86 -8.45 -6.42
C LEU A 178 1.58 -8.95 -5.74
N PHE A 179 1.16 -10.18 -6.03
CA PHE A 179 -0.03 -10.76 -5.42
C PHE A 179 0.21 -11.06 -3.95
N ARG A 180 -0.82 -10.86 -3.14
CA ARG A 180 -0.78 -11.18 -1.71
C ARG A 180 -0.94 -12.68 -1.53
N THR A 181 -0.13 -13.28 -0.69
CA THR A 181 -0.13 -14.73 -0.45
C THR A 181 -0.32 -15.09 1.01
N LEU A 182 -0.13 -14.14 1.93
CA LEU A 182 -0.16 -14.40 3.37
C LEU A 182 -1.59 -14.32 3.93
N THR A 183 -1.87 -13.38 4.83
CA THR A 183 -3.12 -13.32 5.60
C THR A 183 -3.91 -12.05 5.31
N ASP A 184 -5.23 -12.10 5.54
CA ASP A 184 -6.08 -10.91 5.41
C ASP A 184 -5.67 -9.80 6.40
N ALA A 185 -5.14 -10.17 7.58
CA ALA A 185 -4.72 -9.21 8.60
C ALA A 185 -3.44 -8.44 8.24
N THR A 186 -2.68 -8.88 7.22
CA THR A 186 -1.41 -8.24 6.80
C THR A 186 -1.34 -7.95 5.31
N GLU A 187 -2.43 -8.13 4.57
CA GLU A 187 -2.43 -8.05 3.10
C GLU A 187 -2.00 -6.68 2.57
N ASP A 188 -2.32 -5.60 3.27
CA ASP A 188 -1.97 -4.24 2.87
C ASP A 188 -0.47 -3.97 3.09
N SER A 189 0.08 -4.49 4.18
CA SER A 189 1.51 -4.49 4.46
C SER A 189 2.28 -5.30 3.43
N GLU A 190 1.77 -6.48 3.11
CA GLU A 190 2.34 -7.35 2.09
C GLU A 190 2.35 -6.66 0.72
N PHE A 191 1.23 -6.05 0.33
CA PHE A 191 1.14 -5.32 -0.93
C PHE A 191 2.13 -4.16 -1.00
N ALA A 192 2.23 -3.39 0.08
CA ALA A 192 3.16 -2.27 0.17
C ALA A 192 4.63 -2.71 0.06
N VAL A 193 5.05 -3.75 0.79
CA VAL A 193 6.44 -4.21 0.73
C VAL A 193 6.77 -4.88 -0.60
N ARG A 194 5.84 -5.63 -1.22
CA ARG A 194 6.04 -6.22 -2.54
C ARG A 194 6.26 -5.15 -3.62
N HIS A 195 5.46 -4.09 -3.58
CA HIS A 195 5.66 -2.93 -4.45
C HIS A 195 7.01 -2.23 -4.17
N TYR A 196 7.35 -1.97 -2.90
CA TYR A 196 8.63 -1.34 -2.57
C TYR A 196 9.83 -2.21 -2.97
N ALA A 197 9.77 -3.52 -2.75
CA ALA A 197 10.82 -4.46 -3.12
C ALA A 197 11.03 -4.51 -4.64
N LYS A 198 9.95 -4.40 -5.42
CA LYS A 198 9.99 -4.42 -6.88
C LYS A 198 10.40 -3.08 -7.49
N ASP A 199 9.88 -1.99 -6.96
CA ASP A 199 9.95 -0.66 -7.59
C ASP A 199 10.93 0.28 -6.89
N GLY A 200 11.41 -0.07 -5.69
CA GLY A 200 12.29 0.76 -4.86
C GLY A 200 11.60 1.99 -4.23
N VAL A 201 10.30 2.16 -4.46
CA VAL A 201 9.52 3.30 -4.01
C VAL A 201 8.04 2.96 -3.88
N VAL A 202 7.42 3.50 -2.82
CA VAL A 202 5.97 3.64 -2.70
C VAL A 202 5.68 5.07 -2.25
N LEU A 203 4.59 5.65 -2.73
CA LEU A 203 4.26 7.05 -2.46
C LEU A 203 3.25 7.15 -1.30
N ARG A 204 3.49 8.02 -0.33
CA ARG A 204 2.51 8.26 0.75
C ARG A 204 2.35 9.74 1.03
N TYR A 205 1.15 10.25 0.78
CA TYR A 205 0.75 11.59 1.18
C TYR A 205 0.67 11.66 2.70
N ARG A 206 1.38 12.60 3.31
CA ARG A 206 1.50 12.71 4.77
C ARG A 206 0.44 13.61 5.40
N MET A 207 -0.26 14.38 4.57
CA MET A 207 -1.24 15.40 4.96
C MET A 207 -2.69 14.96 4.82
N TYR A 208 -2.95 13.86 4.13
CA TYR A 208 -4.28 13.30 3.97
C TYR A 208 -4.42 12.03 4.79
N ALA A 209 -5.60 11.78 5.36
CA ALA A 209 -5.95 10.50 5.98
C ALA A 209 -7.40 10.14 5.67
N GLY A 210 -7.68 8.87 5.40
CA GLY A 210 -9.07 8.40 5.31
C GLY A 210 -9.65 8.26 6.71
N ILE A 211 -10.84 8.79 6.92
CA ILE A 211 -11.56 8.65 8.18
C ILE A 211 -12.47 7.43 8.08
N THR A 212 -12.05 6.37 8.76
CA THR A 212 -12.75 5.09 8.89
C THR A 212 -12.84 4.70 10.37
N SER A 213 -13.75 3.79 10.73
CA SER A 213 -13.90 3.30 12.10
C SER A 213 -14.10 1.77 12.14
N PRO A 214 -13.12 1.00 11.65
CA PRO A 214 -13.27 -0.44 11.39
C PRO A 214 -13.40 -1.28 12.67
N TYR A 215 -13.13 -0.69 13.84
CA TYR A 215 -13.31 -1.33 15.15
C TYR A 215 -14.65 -0.99 15.82
N LEU A 216 -15.38 0.00 15.29
CA LEU A 216 -16.71 0.40 15.77
C LEU A 216 -17.82 -0.08 14.83
N ASN A 217 -17.46 -0.36 13.58
CA ASN A 217 -18.34 -0.88 12.55
C ASN A 217 -18.37 -2.42 12.63
N ARG A 218 -19.54 -3.03 12.42
CA ARG A 218 -19.69 -4.48 12.24
C ARG A 218 -19.27 -4.88 10.82
N GLY A 219 -18.79 -6.11 10.63
CA GLY A 219 -18.39 -6.64 9.32
C GLY A 219 -16.90 -6.53 9.03
N GLY A 220 -16.56 -6.59 7.73
CA GLY A 220 -15.18 -6.56 7.24
C GLY A 220 -14.30 -7.67 7.81
N LEU A 221 -13.01 -7.36 8.01
CA LEU A 221 -12.04 -8.29 8.59
C LEU A 221 -12.47 -8.82 9.97
N GLN A 222 -13.26 -8.07 10.74
CA GLN A 222 -13.68 -8.51 12.07
C GLN A 222 -14.64 -9.71 12.03
N LYS A 223 -15.46 -9.81 10.97
CA LYS A 223 -16.38 -10.94 10.77
C LYS A 223 -15.64 -12.26 10.56
N LYS A 224 -14.41 -12.23 10.02
CA LYS A 224 -13.57 -13.43 9.88
C LYS A 224 -13.24 -14.07 11.23
N PHE A 225 -13.09 -13.24 12.26
CA PHE A 225 -12.73 -13.71 13.59
C PHE A 225 -13.93 -13.98 14.48
N GLU A 226 -15.15 -13.77 13.99
CA GLU A 226 -16.39 -14.22 14.64
C GLU A 226 -16.52 -15.72 14.41
N ALA A 227 -16.34 -16.51 15.47
CA ALA A 227 -16.64 -17.94 15.42
C ALA A 227 -18.12 -18.11 15.04
N SER A 228 -18.40 -19.02 14.11
CA SER A 228 -19.77 -19.28 13.64
C SER A 228 -20.65 -19.70 14.82
N GLY A 229 -21.58 -18.83 15.22
CA GLY A 229 -22.61 -19.14 16.22
C GLY A 229 -22.29 -18.73 17.67
N GLU A 230 -21.05 -18.38 18.00
CA GLU A 230 -20.68 -17.97 19.37
C GLU A 230 -20.56 -16.45 19.50
N ARG A 231 -21.18 -15.88 20.55
CA ARG A 231 -20.94 -14.50 20.98
C ARG A 231 -19.56 -14.39 21.65
N ILE A 232 -18.51 -14.43 20.85
CA ILE A 232 -17.16 -14.13 21.34
C ILE A 232 -17.03 -12.64 21.69
N THR A 233 -16.22 -12.33 22.69
CA THR A 233 -16.02 -10.96 23.15
C THR A 233 -15.22 -10.14 22.12
N ALA A 234 -15.30 -8.81 22.20
CA ALA A 234 -14.44 -7.93 21.38
C ALA A 234 -12.93 -8.17 21.65
N GLU A 235 -12.60 -8.64 22.85
CA GLU A 235 -11.24 -8.96 23.25
C GLU A 235 -10.71 -10.21 22.54
N GLN A 236 -11.46 -11.31 22.57
CA GLN A 236 -11.11 -12.55 21.87
C GLN A 236 -10.94 -12.34 20.36
N ARG A 237 -11.83 -11.56 19.73
CA ARG A 237 -11.69 -11.18 18.31
C ARG A 237 -10.38 -10.44 18.04
N SER A 238 -10.06 -9.47 18.90
CA SER A 238 -8.84 -8.70 18.73
C SER A 238 -7.58 -9.54 18.94
N GLU A 239 -7.63 -10.53 19.84
CA GLU A 239 -6.53 -11.46 20.09
C GLU A 239 -6.33 -12.42 18.91
N ALA A 240 -7.40 -13.04 18.40
CA ALA A 240 -7.35 -13.90 17.22
C ALA A 240 -6.78 -13.15 16.01
N ARG A 241 -7.24 -11.90 15.77
CA ARG A 241 -6.66 -11.05 14.72
C ARG A 241 -5.19 -10.77 14.96
N LYS A 242 -4.78 -10.47 16.20
CA LYS A 242 -3.37 -10.20 16.53
C LYS A 242 -2.49 -11.43 16.34
N LYS A 243 -2.99 -12.63 16.60
CA LYS A 243 -2.29 -13.88 16.31
C LYS A 243 -2.06 -14.07 14.81
N GLU A 244 -3.08 -13.86 13.99
CA GLU A 244 -2.94 -13.92 12.52
C GLU A 244 -2.01 -12.82 11.99
N GLU A 245 -2.12 -11.60 12.53
CA GLU A 245 -1.29 -10.45 12.18
C GLU A 245 0.19 -10.71 12.50
N ARG A 246 0.48 -11.27 13.68
CA ARG A 246 1.84 -11.63 14.10
C ARG A 246 2.43 -12.70 13.20
N TRP A 247 1.66 -13.74 12.89
CA TRP A 247 2.10 -14.79 11.97
C TRP A 247 2.43 -14.19 10.59
N GLY A 248 1.54 -13.37 10.04
CA GLY A 248 1.78 -12.67 8.77
C GLY A 248 3.01 -11.77 8.82
N ALA A 249 3.23 -11.05 9.93
CA ALA A 249 4.42 -10.22 10.13
C ALA A 249 5.71 -11.05 10.19
N MET A 250 5.69 -12.25 10.79
CA MET A 250 6.83 -13.17 10.81
C MET A 250 7.17 -13.65 9.39
N GLU A 251 6.16 -14.06 8.62
CA GLU A 251 6.38 -14.50 7.24
C GLU A 251 6.87 -13.34 6.35
N LEU A 252 6.35 -12.12 6.52
CA LEU A 252 6.87 -10.94 5.83
C LEU A 252 8.34 -10.66 6.16
N HIS A 253 8.74 -10.82 7.43
CA HIS A 253 10.14 -10.69 7.83
C HIS A 253 11.01 -11.76 7.17
N LYS A 254 10.57 -13.02 7.11
CA LYS A 254 11.29 -14.10 6.42
C LYS A 254 11.43 -13.84 4.92
N MET A 255 10.37 -13.35 4.27
CA MET A 255 10.36 -13.08 2.83
C MET A 255 11.15 -11.82 2.45
N PHE A 256 11.15 -10.81 3.31
CA PHE A 256 11.77 -9.51 3.05
C PHE A 256 12.62 -9.02 4.23
N PRO A 257 13.63 -9.79 4.68
CA PRO A 257 14.37 -9.49 5.92
C PRO A 257 15.13 -8.16 5.86
N GLN A 258 15.40 -7.65 4.67
CA GLN A 258 16.05 -6.36 4.43
C GLN A 258 15.09 -5.17 4.43
N LEU A 259 13.78 -5.41 4.35
CA LEU A 259 12.74 -4.38 4.26
C LEU A 259 11.78 -4.41 5.45
N ILE A 260 11.64 -5.56 6.09
CA ILE A 260 10.77 -5.82 7.22
C ILE A 260 11.63 -6.41 8.33
N GLY A 261 11.60 -5.79 9.50
CA GLY A 261 12.22 -6.34 10.71
C GLY A 261 11.34 -7.34 11.44
N PRO A 262 11.86 -7.97 12.49
CA PRO A 262 11.09 -8.90 13.29
C PRO A 262 9.82 -8.20 13.85
N PRO A 263 8.70 -8.94 14.00
CA PRO A 263 7.47 -8.39 14.52
C PRO A 263 7.67 -7.74 15.88
N LYS A 264 7.06 -6.56 16.09
CA LYS A 264 7.18 -5.82 17.34
C LYS A 264 5.83 -5.69 18.00
N ARG A 265 5.69 -6.28 19.19
CA ARG A 265 4.48 -6.17 20.02
C ARG A 265 4.16 -4.70 20.28
N ARG A 266 2.90 -4.32 20.08
CA ARG A 266 2.40 -2.96 20.31
C ARG A 266 1.54 -2.93 21.57
N ARG A 267 1.56 -1.78 22.26
CA ARG A 267 0.72 -1.56 23.45
C ARG A 267 -0.76 -1.53 23.07
N ASP A 268 -1.07 -0.87 21.96
CA ASP A 268 -2.43 -0.75 21.50
C ASP A 268 -2.81 -1.89 20.55
N LYS A 269 -4.07 -2.30 20.63
CA LYS A 269 -4.60 -3.39 19.83
C LYS A 269 -4.85 -2.98 18.37
N LYS A 270 -4.69 -1.72 17.95
CA LYS A 270 -5.04 -1.23 16.60
C LYS A 270 -3.82 -1.11 15.68
N THR A 271 -2.65 -0.83 16.23
CA THR A 271 -1.39 -0.65 15.50
C THR A 271 -0.83 -2.00 15.14
N MET A 272 -0.42 -2.17 13.89
CA MET A 272 0.14 -3.44 13.43
C MET A 272 1.52 -3.75 14.02
N GLU A 273 1.83 -5.03 14.10
CA GLU A 273 3.12 -5.59 14.54
C GLU A 273 4.14 -5.73 13.40
N VAL A 274 3.75 -5.43 12.15
CA VAL A 274 4.68 -5.36 11.00
C VAL A 274 5.64 -4.18 11.17
N ASN A 275 6.94 -4.45 11.12
CA ASN A 275 8.00 -3.47 11.37
C ASN A 275 8.75 -3.10 10.09
N PHE A 276 8.34 -2.03 9.41
CA PHE A 276 8.98 -1.59 8.18
C PHE A 276 10.32 -0.87 8.43
N TYR A 277 11.35 -1.29 7.71
CA TYR A 277 12.59 -0.55 7.58
C TYR A 277 12.42 0.59 6.57
N SER A 278 12.15 1.79 7.09
CA SER A 278 11.70 2.94 6.30
C SER A 278 12.64 3.32 5.14
N HIS A 279 13.95 3.15 5.30
CA HIS A 279 14.93 3.50 4.27
C HIS A 279 15.24 2.35 3.30
N GLY A 280 14.61 1.18 3.52
CA GLY A 280 14.84 -0.04 2.74
C GLY A 280 16.04 -0.87 3.22
N TYR A 281 16.44 -0.72 4.49
CA TYR A 281 17.51 -1.48 5.12
C TYR A 281 17.41 -1.44 6.66
N PRO A 282 17.97 -2.43 7.38
CA PRO A 282 17.97 -2.46 8.85
C PRO A 282 18.56 -1.19 9.51
N PRO A 283 18.09 -0.81 10.71
CA PRO A 283 18.68 0.29 11.49
C PRO A 283 20.19 0.09 11.69
N GLY A 284 20.98 1.17 11.64
CA GLY A 284 22.44 1.11 11.75
C GLY A 284 23.18 0.79 10.44
N GLU A 285 22.52 0.14 9.47
CA GLU A 285 23.11 -0.09 8.15
C GLU A 285 23.03 1.14 7.24
N GLY A 286 22.19 2.13 7.58
CA GLY A 286 22.03 3.36 6.79
C GLY A 286 23.20 4.32 6.83
N GLY A 287 23.91 4.40 7.96
CA GLY A 287 25.11 5.23 8.09
C GLY A 287 26.29 4.67 7.31
N LYS A 288 26.39 3.34 7.22
CA LYS A 288 27.36 2.62 6.38
C LYS A 288 27.04 2.72 4.88
N ARG A 289 25.85 3.23 4.52
CA ARG A 289 25.27 3.21 3.17
C ARG A 289 24.60 4.54 2.81
N LYS A 290 25.27 5.68 3.07
CA LYS A 290 24.98 6.90 2.28
C LYS A 290 25.00 6.44 0.82
N ARG A 291 23.90 6.61 0.09
CA ARG A 291 23.84 6.32 -1.34
C ARG A 291 24.85 7.24 -2.04
N PHE A 292 26.11 6.85 -2.04
CA PHE A 292 27.03 7.25 -3.09
C PHE A 292 26.52 6.47 -4.29
N ALA A 293 25.71 7.12 -5.12
CA ALA A 293 25.86 6.88 -6.54
C ALA A 293 27.12 7.67 -6.90
N PRO A 294 28.33 7.07 -6.93
CA PRO A 294 29.43 7.73 -7.61
C PRO A 294 28.91 8.15 -9.00
N ARG A 295 29.34 9.30 -9.50
CA ARG A 295 29.13 9.63 -10.91
C ARG A 295 29.95 8.60 -11.69
N LEU A 296 29.33 7.46 -11.98
CA LEU A 296 29.95 6.38 -12.71
C LEU A 296 30.02 6.79 -14.17
N MET A 297 31.23 6.86 -14.69
CA MET A 297 31.50 7.12 -16.09
C MET A 297 31.68 5.80 -16.83
N ASP A 298 31.36 5.77 -18.13
CA ASP A 298 31.53 4.60 -18.99
C ASP A 298 32.91 3.94 -18.88
N ALA A 299 33.94 4.78 -18.72
CA ALA A 299 35.34 4.38 -18.65
C ALA A 299 35.79 3.89 -17.26
N ASP A 300 34.94 3.99 -16.24
CA ASP A 300 35.30 3.56 -14.88
C ASP A 300 35.59 2.06 -14.87
N GLN A 301 36.73 1.71 -14.28
CA GLN A 301 37.11 0.33 -14.07
C GLN A 301 36.35 -0.24 -12.89
N ILE A 302 35.76 -1.41 -13.08
CA ILE A 302 34.88 -2.02 -12.09
C ILE A 302 35.21 -3.50 -11.88
N ARG A 303 34.79 -4.01 -10.72
CA ARG A 303 34.88 -5.42 -10.37
C ARG A 303 33.61 -5.83 -9.65
N TYR A 304 32.96 -6.88 -10.14
CA TYR A 304 31.85 -7.50 -9.43
C TYR A 304 32.31 -8.67 -8.56
N ARG A 305 31.52 -9.01 -7.54
CA ARG A 305 31.60 -10.31 -6.87
C ARG A 305 31.21 -11.41 -7.85
N LEU A 306 32.05 -12.43 -7.95
CA LEU A 306 31.84 -13.56 -8.86
C LEU A 306 30.74 -14.51 -8.37
N GLU A 307 30.66 -14.71 -7.06
CA GLU A 307 29.51 -15.36 -6.45
C GLU A 307 28.31 -14.42 -6.53
N ASN A 308 27.24 -14.88 -7.17
CA ASN A 308 26.06 -14.07 -7.41
C ASN A 308 25.18 -14.04 -6.15
N PRO A 309 25.06 -12.87 -5.50
CA PRO A 309 24.34 -12.76 -4.24
C PRO A 309 22.80 -12.66 -4.43
N LYS A 310 22.31 -12.72 -5.67
CA LYS A 310 20.89 -12.62 -5.97
C LYS A 310 20.20 -13.98 -5.77
N LEU A 311 18.89 -13.95 -5.53
CA LEU A 311 18.09 -15.16 -5.37
C LEU A 311 18.10 -16.00 -6.66
N TRP A 312 18.55 -17.25 -6.56
CA TRP A 312 18.64 -18.17 -7.70
C TRP A 312 17.30 -18.28 -8.45
N GLY A 313 17.38 -18.30 -9.79
CA GLY A 313 16.21 -18.40 -10.68
C GLY A 313 15.45 -17.10 -10.97
N CYS A 314 15.71 -16.01 -10.23
CA CYS A 314 15.03 -14.72 -10.48
C CYS A 314 15.64 -13.95 -11.68
N HIS A 315 14.91 -12.95 -12.18
CA HIS A 315 15.39 -12.12 -13.30
C HIS A 315 16.67 -11.33 -12.94
N ALA A 316 16.78 -10.84 -11.71
CA ALA A 316 17.98 -10.14 -11.25
C ALA A 316 19.19 -11.07 -11.16
N TYR A 317 18.99 -12.35 -10.82
CA TYR A 317 20.04 -13.36 -10.86
C TYR A 317 20.56 -13.57 -12.28
N LYS A 318 19.65 -13.77 -13.24
CA LYS A 318 20.02 -13.94 -14.66
C LYS A 318 20.76 -12.73 -15.24
N LEU A 319 20.31 -11.51 -14.89
CA LEU A 319 20.99 -10.28 -15.30
C LEU A 319 22.39 -10.18 -14.70
N TYR A 320 22.51 -10.39 -13.38
CA TYR A 320 23.79 -10.33 -12.68
C TYR A 320 24.78 -11.37 -13.22
N GLU A 321 24.33 -12.59 -13.53
CA GLU A 321 25.17 -13.59 -14.22
C GLU A 321 25.71 -13.07 -15.57
N GLY A 322 24.91 -12.29 -16.30
CA GLY A 322 25.29 -11.74 -17.61
C GLY A 322 26.40 -10.70 -17.55
N TYR A 323 26.43 -9.84 -16.53
CA TYR A 323 27.40 -8.72 -16.45
C TYR A 323 28.45 -8.84 -15.33
N LYS A 324 28.38 -9.82 -14.41
CA LYS A 324 29.31 -9.94 -13.26
C LYS A 324 30.78 -10.15 -13.61
N ARG A 325 31.12 -10.36 -14.88
CA ARG A 325 32.50 -10.48 -15.37
C ARG A 325 33.02 -9.21 -16.06
N SER A 326 32.18 -8.18 -16.16
CA SER A 326 32.53 -6.91 -16.80
C SER A 326 33.67 -6.21 -16.05
N LYS A 327 34.60 -5.64 -16.80
CA LYS A 327 35.75 -4.89 -16.29
C LYS A 327 35.54 -3.38 -16.34
N THR A 328 34.58 -2.91 -17.12
CA THR A 328 34.22 -1.49 -17.24
C THR A 328 32.72 -1.28 -17.10
N LEU A 329 32.32 -0.06 -16.71
CA LEU A 329 30.91 0.28 -16.62
C LEU A 329 30.20 0.15 -17.97
N ARG A 330 30.83 0.63 -19.04
CA ARG A 330 30.30 0.51 -20.41
C ARG A 330 30.02 -0.94 -20.79
N GLU A 331 30.92 -1.86 -20.46
CA GLU A 331 30.74 -3.28 -20.72
C GLU A 331 29.55 -3.86 -19.95
N ALA A 332 29.43 -3.53 -18.66
CA ALA A 332 28.30 -3.99 -17.85
C ALA A 332 26.96 -3.49 -18.40
N VAL A 333 26.89 -2.22 -18.82
CA VAL A 333 25.69 -1.63 -19.43
C VAL A 333 25.36 -2.30 -20.76
N ARG A 334 26.36 -2.57 -21.61
CA ARG A 334 26.18 -3.30 -22.87
C ARG A 334 25.62 -4.72 -22.65
N LEU A 335 26.02 -5.35 -21.55
CA LEU A 335 25.54 -6.68 -21.13
C LEU A 335 24.21 -6.62 -20.36
N GLY A 336 23.58 -5.45 -20.27
CA GLY A 336 22.23 -5.27 -19.74
C GLY A 336 22.14 -4.78 -18.30
N ALA A 337 23.26 -4.37 -17.68
CA ALA A 337 23.22 -3.71 -16.38
C ALA A 337 22.52 -2.35 -16.50
N ARG A 338 21.43 -2.16 -15.75
CA ARG A 338 20.69 -0.89 -15.75
C ARG A 338 21.25 0.03 -14.66
N PRO A 339 20.99 1.35 -14.71
CA PRO A 339 21.42 2.27 -13.66
C PRO A 339 21.00 1.86 -12.24
N ILE A 340 19.84 1.22 -12.10
CA ILE A 340 19.38 0.69 -10.80
C ILE A 340 20.17 -0.54 -10.35
N ASP A 341 20.61 -1.38 -11.27
CA ASP A 341 21.43 -2.56 -10.97
C ASP A 341 22.84 -2.11 -10.55
N LEU A 342 23.43 -1.15 -11.27
CA LEU A 342 24.71 -0.52 -10.91
C LEU A 342 24.68 0.13 -9.53
N ALA A 343 23.65 0.94 -9.27
CA ALA A 343 23.47 1.57 -7.97
C ALA A 343 23.25 0.53 -6.87
N HIS A 344 22.45 -0.51 -7.13
CA HIS A 344 22.25 -1.59 -6.18
C HIS A 344 23.56 -2.34 -5.92
N ASP A 345 24.22 -2.83 -6.96
CA ASP A 345 25.40 -3.65 -6.81
C ASP A 345 26.54 -2.88 -6.14
N TYR A 346 26.70 -1.58 -6.45
CA TYR A 346 27.69 -0.73 -5.77
C TYR A 346 27.36 -0.54 -4.29
N ASN A 347 26.12 -0.13 -3.98
CA ASN A 347 25.70 0.13 -2.60
C ASN A 347 25.71 -1.13 -1.70
N TRP A 348 25.63 -2.31 -2.31
CA TRP A 348 25.65 -3.60 -1.62
C TRP A 348 27.03 -4.26 -1.62
N GLY A 349 28.07 -3.59 -2.14
CA GLY A 349 29.44 -4.10 -2.19
C GLY A 349 29.60 -5.31 -3.13
N PHE A 350 28.63 -5.50 -4.04
CA PHE A 350 28.69 -6.47 -5.11
C PHE A 350 29.49 -5.95 -6.29
N LEU A 351 29.57 -4.62 -6.43
CA LEU A 351 30.33 -3.88 -7.42
C LEU A 351 31.34 -2.97 -6.70
N THR A 352 32.60 -3.07 -7.06
CA THR A 352 33.70 -2.21 -6.61
C THR A 352 34.20 -1.39 -7.80
N VAL A 353 34.38 -0.09 -7.62
CA VAL A 353 35.04 0.76 -8.63
C VAL A 353 36.53 0.79 -8.29
N LEU A 354 37.36 0.32 -9.22
CA LEU A 354 38.81 0.17 -9.05
C LEU A 354 39.56 1.47 -9.36
N ALA A 355 39.10 2.21 -10.38
CA ALA A 355 39.63 3.50 -10.78
C ALA A 355 38.48 4.36 -11.32
N GLN A 356 38.33 5.57 -10.79
CA GLN A 356 37.36 6.56 -11.29
C GLN A 356 38.06 7.53 -12.24
N VAL A 357 37.45 7.74 -13.41
CA VAL A 357 37.88 8.83 -14.28
C VAL A 357 37.29 10.13 -13.75
N ILE A 358 38.13 10.98 -13.16
CA ILE A 358 37.72 12.32 -12.74
C ILE A 358 37.72 13.21 -13.98
N GLY A 359 36.53 13.48 -14.53
CA GLY A 359 36.37 14.49 -15.56
C GLY A 359 36.55 15.88 -14.95
N TRP A 360 37.59 16.59 -15.36
CA TRP A 360 37.66 18.04 -15.18
C TRP A 360 36.51 18.66 -16.00
N ALA A 361 35.71 19.48 -15.34
CA ALA A 361 34.59 20.20 -15.94
C ALA A 361 35.09 21.33 -16.84
#